data_AF-A0A554NA15-F1
#
_entry.id   AF-A0A554NA15-F1
#
_cell.length_a   1.000
_cell.length_b   1.000
_cell.length_c   1.000
_cell.angle_alpha   90.00
_cell.angle_beta   90.00
_cell.angle_gamma   90.00
#
_symmetry.space_group_name_H-M   'P 1'
#
loop_
_entity.id
_entity.type
_entity.pdbx_description
1 polymer ?
#
loop_
_entity_poly.entity_id
_entity_poly.type
_entity_poly.pdbx_seq_one_letter_code
_entity_poly.pdbx_strand_id
1 'polypeptide(L)'
;MDSESTEGRTLSLDLPAALDEWLADRAAELDVDESELVLQLVGSYRVAADADDGTAAELADTIDEDAVDVEEAVRGEVEDALAGATVDEDAIIRQAETRMSERADALEAEFDEKLDDVRRRVVQLKGEVGGKASADHDHEAFERLDELAAGLGEVRAEIQKLQETGEGDDLAARVSDLEGKLDTLARVVVRLRDAPDDVGDETLMEIKRAAARRGADEARCESCGETVSIGLLPEAECPHCRSPFGGLVEGSGGVFGSPPRLVGPGERGGTEPDGGAVDDGGVGSELSDLGTDEGSGVDPGGGGDGAVSTDGGDR
;
A
#
# COMPACT_ATOMS: atom_id res chain seq x y z
N MET A 1 -13.01 -73.17 54.49
CA MET A 1 -12.90 -72.65 53.11
C MET A 1 -13.37 -71.24 53.22
N ASP A 2 -12.45 -70.39 53.63
CA ASP A 2 -12.66 -69.01 54.00
C ASP A 2 -12.54 -68.18 52.73
N SER A 3 -13.64 -67.54 52.35
CA SER A 3 -13.65 -66.54 51.29
C SER A 3 -13.14 -65.24 51.90
N GLU A 4 -11.85 -64.95 51.74
CA GLU A 4 -11.35 -63.59 51.97
C GLU A 4 -11.87 -62.70 50.84
N SER A 5 -12.97 -61.99 51.12
CA SER A 5 -13.43 -60.88 50.30
C SER A 5 -12.48 -59.71 50.50
N THR A 6 -11.64 -59.42 49.51
CA THR A 6 -10.86 -58.19 49.50
C THR A 6 -11.82 -57.01 49.39
N GLU A 7 -12.12 -56.36 50.52
CA GLU A 7 -12.89 -55.11 50.57
C GLU A 7 -12.14 -54.03 49.77
N GLY A 8 -12.70 -53.64 48.61
CA GLY A 8 -12.19 -52.53 47.81
C GLY A 8 -12.29 -51.23 48.60
N ARG A 9 -11.14 -50.67 49.00
CA ARG A 9 -11.07 -49.33 49.62
C ARG A 9 -11.32 -48.28 48.55
N THR A 10 -12.44 -47.57 48.65
CA THR A 10 -12.72 -46.39 47.82
C THR A 10 -11.94 -45.19 48.37
N LEU A 11 -11.19 -44.53 47.50
CA LEU A 11 -10.46 -43.28 47.80
C LEU A 11 -11.06 -42.19 46.92
N SER A 12 -11.40 -41.06 47.52
CA SER A 12 -11.85 -39.88 46.79
C SER A 12 -10.70 -38.89 46.72
N LEU A 13 -10.41 -38.39 45.51
CA LEU A 13 -9.36 -37.40 45.25
C LEU A 13 -10.02 -36.15 44.68
N ASP A 14 -9.66 -34.98 45.19
CA ASP A 14 -10.06 -33.70 44.61
C ASP A 14 -9.10 -33.35 43.46
N LEU A 15 -9.60 -33.42 42.23
CA LEU A 15 -8.87 -33.09 41.01
C LEU A 15 -9.20 -31.65 40.56
N PRO A 16 -8.26 -30.92 39.94
CA PRO A 16 -8.57 -29.67 39.27
C PRO A 16 -9.63 -29.89 38.19
N ALA A 17 -10.60 -28.98 38.05
CA ALA A 17 -11.75 -29.14 37.14
C ALA A 17 -11.35 -29.43 35.68
N ALA A 18 -10.25 -28.84 35.19
CA ALA A 18 -9.76 -29.10 33.83
C ALA A 18 -9.25 -30.54 33.64
N LEU A 19 -8.78 -31.19 34.70
CA LEU A 19 -8.28 -32.57 34.66
C LEU A 19 -9.42 -33.57 34.79
N ASP A 20 -10.44 -33.26 35.59
CA ASP A 20 -11.68 -34.03 35.72
C ASP A 20 -12.43 -34.10 34.38
N GLU A 21 -12.61 -32.93 33.73
CA GLU A 21 -13.21 -32.84 32.40
C GLU A 21 -12.40 -33.63 31.36
N TRP A 22 -11.08 -33.49 31.39
CA TRP A 22 -10.21 -34.24 30.48
C TRP A 22 -10.27 -35.76 30.70
N LEU A 23 -10.33 -36.23 31.95
CA LEU A 23 -10.45 -37.65 32.26
C LEU A 23 -11.81 -38.20 31.80
N ALA A 24 -12.89 -37.45 31.98
CA ALA A 24 -14.21 -37.83 31.52
C ALA A 24 -14.29 -37.92 29.99
N ASP A 25 -13.76 -36.92 29.27
CA ASP A 25 -13.69 -36.93 27.80
C ASP A 25 -12.87 -38.12 27.29
N ARG A 26 -11.73 -38.38 27.94
CA ARG A 26 -10.82 -39.46 27.56
C ARG A 26 -11.38 -40.85 27.86
N ALA A 27 -12.09 -41.01 28.97
CA ALA A 27 -12.78 -42.24 29.33
C ALA A 27 -13.91 -42.54 28.32
N ALA A 28 -14.67 -41.51 27.91
CA ALA A 28 -15.71 -41.64 26.89
C ALA A 28 -15.16 -41.99 25.50
N GLU A 29 -14.00 -41.43 25.12
CA GLU A 29 -13.33 -41.77 23.86
C GLU A 29 -12.90 -43.24 23.83
N LEU A 30 -12.49 -43.79 24.98
CA LEU A 30 -11.93 -45.14 25.12
C LEU A 30 -12.97 -46.19 25.56
N ASP A 31 -14.22 -45.80 25.80
CA ASP A 31 -15.31 -46.65 26.30
C ASP A 31 -14.97 -47.43 27.59
N VAL A 32 -14.28 -46.76 28.51
CA VAL A 32 -13.88 -47.32 29.83
C VAL A 32 -14.38 -46.45 30.97
N ASP A 33 -14.50 -47.02 32.17
CA ASP A 33 -14.81 -46.25 33.37
C ASP A 33 -13.63 -45.34 33.76
N GLU A 34 -13.93 -44.13 34.24
CA GLU A 34 -12.92 -43.15 34.63
C GLU A 34 -11.96 -43.69 35.72
N SER A 35 -12.49 -44.48 36.66
CA SER A 35 -11.70 -45.16 37.69
C SER A 35 -10.74 -46.20 37.10
N GLU A 36 -11.14 -46.88 36.02
CA GLU A 36 -10.31 -47.86 35.32
C GLU A 36 -9.19 -47.15 34.54
N LEU A 37 -9.51 -46.04 33.89
CA LEU A 37 -8.53 -45.20 33.21
C LEU A 37 -7.46 -44.66 34.17
N VAL A 38 -7.86 -44.19 35.36
CA VAL A 38 -6.93 -43.72 36.40
C VAL A 38 -6.06 -44.86 36.93
N LEU A 39 -6.63 -46.04 37.16
CA LEU A 39 -5.86 -47.22 37.58
C LEU A 39 -4.83 -47.63 36.54
N GLN A 40 -5.21 -47.62 35.26
CA GLN A 40 -4.31 -47.91 34.15
C GLN A 40 -3.18 -46.87 34.05
N LEU A 41 -3.49 -45.59 34.22
CA LEU A 41 -2.51 -44.51 34.16
C LEU A 41 -1.52 -44.55 35.34
N VAL A 42 -2.02 -44.82 36.56
CA VAL A 42 -1.16 -45.01 37.74
C VAL A 42 -0.34 -46.29 37.62
N GLY A 43 -0.90 -47.36 37.04
CA GLY A 43 -0.19 -48.60 36.75
C GLY A 43 0.96 -48.39 35.78
N SER A 44 0.71 -47.69 34.66
CA SER A 44 1.77 -47.38 33.68
C SER A 44 2.84 -46.45 34.25
N TYR A 45 2.45 -45.45 35.04
CA TYR A 45 3.40 -44.58 35.73
C TYR A 45 4.25 -45.34 36.75
N ARG A 46 3.66 -46.25 37.54
CA ARG A 46 4.43 -47.08 38.49
C ARG A 46 5.41 -48.00 37.76
N VAL A 47 4.97 -48.70 36.72
CA VAL A 47 5.88 -49.54 35.92
C VAL A 47 7.03 -48.70 35.33
N ALA A 48 6.75 -47.50 34.84
CA ALA A 48 7.78 -46.60 34.32
C ALA A 48 8.70 -46.05 35.42
N ALA A 49 8.18 -45.80 36.63
CA ALA A 49 8.96 -45.32 37.77
C ALA A 49 9.79 -46.43 38.43
N ASP A 50 9.24 -47.64 38.52
CA ASP A 50 9.86 -48.85 39.08
C ASP A 50 10.90 -49.44 38.11
N ALA A 51 10.84 -49.09 36.82
CA ALA A 51 11.88 -49.39 35.84
C ALA A 51 13.18 -48.61 36.08
N ASP A 52 13.14 -47.51 36.84
CA ASP A 52 14.32 -46.69 37.17
C ASP A 52 14.92 -47.04 38.56
N ASP A 53 14.17 -47.71 39.44
CA ASP A 53 14.62 -48.11 40.80
C ASP A 53 14.63 -49.62 41.04
N GLY A 54 15.16 -50.42 40.11
CA GLY A 54 15.59 -51.81 40.37
C GLY A 54 14.54 -52.84 40.82
N THR A 55 13.30 -52.45 41.10
CA THR A 55 12.18 -53.29 41.55
C THR A 55 11.66 -54.21 40.45
N ALA A 56 11.96 -53.90 39.18
CA ALA A 56 11.76 -54.83 38.07
C ALA A 56 12.54 -56.15 38.27
N ALA A 57 13.70 -56.11 38.96
CA ALA A 57 14.52 -57.30 39.21
C ALA A 57 13.98 -58.17 40.35
N GLU A 58 13.31 -57.59 41.36
CA GLU A 58 12.74 -58.35 42.49
C GLU A 58 11.40 -59.00 42.11
N LEU A 59 10.62 -58.36 41.23
CA LEU A 59 9.40 -58.96 40.68
C LEU A 59 9.71 -60.07 39.67
N ALA A 60 10.82 -59.96 38.92
CA ALA A 60 11.28 -60.97 37.98
C ALA A 60 11.69 -62.31 38.63
N ASP A 61 12.21 -62.29 39.86
CA ASP A 61 12.60 -63.51 40.60
C ASP A 61 11.38 -64.31 41.13
N THR A 62 10.20 -63.68 41.16
CA THR A 62 8.94 -64.32 41.61
C THR A 62 8.07 -64.79 40.43
N ILE A 63 8.45 -64.44 39.20
CA ILE A 63 7.77 -64.83 37.97
C ILE A 63 8.48 -66.10 37.46
N ASP A 64 7.80 -67.23 37.65
CA ASP A 64 8.19 -68.59 37.28
C ASP A 64 8.79 -68.69 35.85
N GLU A 65 9.74 -69.60 35.63
CA GLU A 65 10.35 -69.90 34.31
C GLU A 65 9.30 -70.34 33.24
N ASP A 66 8.05 -70.63 33.64
CA ASP A 66 6.90 -70.88 32.76
C ASP A 66 6.02 -69.65 32.48
N ALA A 67 6.39 -68.45 32.97
CA ALA A 67 5.82 -67.22 32.45
C ALA A 67 6.30 -67.05 31.01
N VAL A 68 5.49 -67.55 30.06
CA VAL A 68 5.49 -67.14 28.65
C VAL A 68 5.99 -65.72 28.60
N ASP A 69 7.13 -65.50 27.94
CA ASP A 69 7.80 -64.20 27.82
C ASP A 69 6.70 -63.16 27.59
N VAL A 70 6.27 -62.47 28.65
CA VAL A 70 5.10 -61.59 28.57
C VAL A 70 5.42 -60.50 27.55
N GLU A 71 6.70 -60.18 27.44
CA GLU A 71 7.27 -59.34 26.41
C GLU A 71 7.10 -59.92 24.99
N GLU A 72 7.27 -61.23 24.77
CA GLU A 72 7.03 -61.88 23.47
C GLU A 72 5.52 -61.98 23.16
N ALA A 73 4.69 -62.29 24.15
CA ALA A 73 3.24 -62.33 23.99
C ALA A 73 2.65 -60.94 23.70
N VAL A 74 3.07 -59.92 24.46
CA VAL A 74 2.68 -58.52 24.20
C VAL A 74 3.24 -58.03 22.88
N ARG A 75 4.49 -58.40 22.53
CA ARG A 75 5.06 -58.07 21.20
C ARG A 75 4.26 -58.70 20.08
N GLY A 76 3.87 -59.97 20.20
CA GLY A 76 3.04 -60.65 19.23
C GLY A 76 1.66 -60.01 19.11
N GLU A 77 1.01 -59.69 20.22
CA GLU A 77 -0.31 -59.04 20.22
C GLU A 77 -0.24 -57.62 19.65
N VAL A 78 0.84 -56.87 19.95
CA VAL A 78 1.08 -55.54 19.39
C VAL A 78 1.43 -55.62 17.91
N GLU A 79 2.20 -56.61 17.46
CA GLU A 79 2.47 -56.85 16.03
C GLU A 79 1.20 -57.25 15.28
N ASP A 80 0.35 -58.10 15.84
CA ASP A 80 -0.94 -58.47 15.25
C ASP A 80 -1.91 -57.28 15.23
N ALA A 81 -1.94 -56.48 16.30
CA ALA A 81 -2.71 -55.23 16.35
C ALA A 81 -2.20 -54.20 15.34
N LEU A 82 -0.88 -54.08 15.15
CA LEU A 82 -0.27 -53.18 14.18
C LEU A 82 -0.42 -53.67 12.74
N ALA A 83 -0.40 -54.99 12.54
CA ALA A 83 -0.70 -55.64 11.26
C ALA A 83 -2.18 -55.53 10.89
N GLY A 84 -3.09 -55.46 11.86
CA GLY A 84 -4.50 -55.12 11.66
C GLY A 84 -4.74 -53.62 11.48
N ALA A 85 -3.91 -52.79 12.11
CA ALA A 85 -3.87 -51.34 11.96
C ALA A 85 -2.98 -50.91 10.79
N THR A 86 -3.06 -51.59 9.64
CA THR A 86 -2.45 -51.08 8.42
C THR A 86 -3.07 -49.73 8.13
N VAL A 87 -2.28 -48.69 8.34
CA VAL A 87 -2.59 -47.35 7.88
C VAL A 87 -2.66 -47.44 6.36
N ASP A 88 -3.88 -47.37 5.82
CA ASP A 88 -4.10 -47.28 4.39
C ASP A 88 -3.53 -45.94 3.92
N GLU A 89 -2.27 -45.97 3.50
CA GLU A 89 -1.53 -44.79 3.04
C GLU A 89 -2.26 -44.11 1.88
N ASP A 90 -2.91 -44.89 1.00
CA ASP A 90 -3.75 -44.39 -0.09
C ASP A 90 -5.03 -43.72 0.44
N ALA A 91 -5.60 -44.17 1.55
CA ALA A 91 -6.73 -43.50 2.21
C ALA A 91 -6.30 -42.16 2.83
N ILE A 92 -5.12 -42.11 3.48
CA ILE A 92 -4.58 -40.85 4.02
C ILE A 92 -4.31 -39.85 2.91
N ILE A 93 -3.69 -40.28 1.81
CA ILE A 93 -3.40 -39.41 0.66
C ILE A 93 -4.71 -38.85 0.08
N ARG A 94 -5.73 -39.69 -0.16
CA ARG A 94 -7.04 -39.24 -0.65
C ARG A 94 -7.73 -38.26 0.29
N GLN A 95 -7.62 -38.48 1.60
CA GLN A 95 -8.18 -37.55 2.59
C GLN A 95 -7.46 -36.20 2.56
N ALA A 96 -6.13 -36.21 2.45
CA ALA A 96 -5.33 -35.01 2.33
C ALA A 96 -5.65 -34.23 1.04
N GLU A 97 -5.77 -34.93 -0.09
CA GLU A 97 -6.17 -34.34 -1.37
C GLU A 97 -7.55 -33.70 -1.29
N THR A 98 -8.54 -34.41 -0.73
CA THR A 98 -9.89 -33.88 -0.55
C THR A 98 -9.87 -32.59 0.28
N ARG A 99 -9.15 -32.58 1.40
CA ARG A 99 -9.02 -31.41 2.26
C ARG A 99 -8.34 -30.23 1.54
N MET A 100 -7.33 -30.50 0.71
CA MET A 100 -6.66 -29.45 -0.05
C MET A 100 -7.54 -28.88 -1.15
N SER A 101 -8.29 -29.74 -1.85
CA SER A 101 -9.29 -29.31 -2.84
C SER A 101 -10.38 -28.47 -2.21
N GLU A 102 -10.96 -28.90 -1.08
CA GLU A 102 -11.99 -28.12 -0.37
C GLU A 102 -11.47 -26.74 0.08
N ARG A 103 -10.20 -26.66 0.51
CA ARG A 103 -9.57 -25.39 0.87
C ARG A 103 -9.31 -24.51 -0.35
N ALA A 104 -8.93 -25.09 -1.48
CA ALA A 104 -8.76 -24.36 -2.72
C ALA A 104 -10.10 -23.79 -3.19
N ASP A 105 -11.16 -24.60 -3.21
CA ASP A 105 -12.51 -24.17 -3.60
C ASP A 105 -13.03 -23.05 -2.68
N ALA A 106 -12.82 -23.18 -1.36
CA ALA A 106 -13.21 -22.14 -0.41
C ALA A 106 -12.44 -20.82 -0.62
N LEU A 107 -11.14 -20.91 -0.92
CA LEU A 107 -10.31 -19.74 -1.16
C LEU A 107 -10.66 -19.06 -2.49
N GLU A 108 -10.93 -19.84 -3.54
CA GLU A 108 -11.40 -19.33 -4.83
C GLU A 108 -12.72 -18.58 -4.67
N ALA A 109 -13.68 -19.14 -3.92
CA ALA A 109 -14.94 -18.47 -3.61
C ALA A 109 -14.74 -17.14 -2.84
N GLU A 110 -13.84 -17.10 -1.87
CA GLU A 110 -13.49 -15.87 -1.14
C GLU A 110 -12.85 -14.82 -2.05
N PHE A 111 -11.98 -15.23 -2.97
CA PHE A 111 -11.37 -14.32 -3.94
C PHE A 111 -12.38 -13.76 -4.93
N ASP A 112 -13.28 -14.59 -5.45
CA ASP A 112 -14.35 -14.14 -6.35
C ASP A 112 -15.27 -13.13 -5.66
N GLU A 113 -15.63 -13.36 -4.39
CA GLU A 113 -16.40 -12.40 -3.60
C GLU A 113 -15.67 -11.05 -3.44
N LYS A 114 -14.36 -11.08 -3.13
CA LYS A 114 -13.54 -9.87 -3.00
C LYS A 114 -13.38 -9.14 -4.34
N LEU A 115 -13.21 -9.87 -5.44
CA LEU A 115 -13.12 -9.28 -6.78
C LEU A 115 -14.43 -8.60 -7.16
N ASP A 116 -15.57 -9.21 -6.84
CA ASP A 116 -16.89 -8.60 -7.06
C ASP A 116 -17.11 -7.35 -6.20
N ASP A 117 -16.65 -7.34 -4.95
CA ASP A 117 -16.69 -6.15 -4.10
C ASP A 117 -15.84 -5.01 -4.65
N VAL A 118 -14.58 -5.30 -5.02
CA VAL A 118 -13.69 -4.31 -5.65
C VAL A 118 -14.31 -3.78 -6.94
N ARG A 119 -14.87 -4.65 -7.79
CA ARG A 119 -15.55 -4.25 -9.02
C ARG A 119 -16.71 -3.31 -8.73
N ARG A 120 -17.54 -3.63 -7.74
CA ARG A 120 -18.66 -2.79 -7.30
C ARG A 120 -18.17 -1.42 -6.81
N ARG A 121 -17.09 -1.40 -6.01
CA ARG A 121 -16.49 -0.17 -5.50
C ARG A 121 -15.91 0.69 -6.62
N VAL A 122 -15.26 0.09 -7.61
CA VAL A 122 -14.73 0.80 -8.78
C VAL A 122 -15.87 1.40 -9.61
N VAL A 123 -16.94 0.66 -9.84
CA VAL A 123 -18.13 1.19 -10.55
C VAL A 123 -18.75 2.34 -9.78
N GLN A 124 -18.88 2.21 -8.45
CA GLN A 124 -19.36 3.28 -7.59
C GLN A 124 -18.46 4.51 -7.68
N LEU A 125 -17.14 4.34 -7.52
CA LEU A 125 -16.18 5.43 -7.59
C LEU A 125 -16.19 6.11 -8.96
N LYS A 126 -16.32 5.35 -10.05
CA LYS A 126 -16.52 5.90 -11.39
C LYS A 126 -17.79 6.75 -11.47
N GLY A 127 -18.88 6.32 -10.85
CA GLY A 127 -20.10 7.12 -10.75
C GLY A 127 -19.89 8.42 -9.96
N GLU A 128 -19.21 8.34 -8.82
CA GLU A 128 -18.92 9.49 -7.94
C GLU A 128 -17.97 10.49 -8.61
N VAL A 129 -16.93 10.02 -9.28
CA VAL A 129 -15.95 10.85 -10.01
C VAL A 129 -16.57 11.40 -11.29
N GLY A 130 -17.29 10.57 -12.05
CA GLY A 130 -17.97 10.97 -13.28
C GLY A 130 -19.08 12.00 -13.07
N GLY A 131 -19.71 12.01 -11.89
CA GLY A 131 -20.67 13.06 -11.51
C GLY A 131 -20.03 14.33 -10.93
N LYS A 132 -18.75 14.29 -10.57
CA LYS A 132 -17.99 15.44 -10.04
C LYS A 132 -17.33 16.29 -11.13
N ALA A 133 -17.11 15.72 -12.31
CA ALA A 133 -16.76 16.48 -13.51
C ALA A 133 -18.04 16.92 -14.22
N SER A 134 -18.21 18.21 -14.48
CA SER A 134 -19.34 18.68 -15.27
C SER A 134 -19.24 18.09 -16.69
N ALA A 135 -20.35 17.62 -17.26
CA ALA A 135 -20.36 17.07 -18.62
C ALA A 135 -19.91 18.09 -19.69
N ASP A 136 -20.02 19.38 -19.37
CA ASP A 136 -19.63 20.52 -20.20
C ASP A 136 -18.32 21.18 -19.69
N HIS A 137 -17.47 20.41 -19.02
CA HIS A 137 -16.11 20.87 -18.78
C HIS A 137 -15.31 20.65 -20.07
N ASP A 138 -15.40 21.62 -20.96
CA ASP A 138 -14.50 21.73 -22.09
C ASP A 138 -13.12 22.11 -21.55
N HIS A 139 -12.14 21.20 -21.72
CA HIS A 139 -10.77 21.55 -21.43
C HIS A 139 -10.30 22.47 -22.56
N GLU A 140 -9.98 23.72 -22.24
CA GLU A 140 -9.30 24.65 -23.17
C GLU A 140 -8.02 24.02 -23.79
N ALA A 141 -7.43 23.03 -23.10
CA ALA A 141 -6.33 22.21 -23.61
C ALA A 141 -6.72 21.31 -24.80
N PHE A 142 -7.95 20.81 -24.86
CA PHE A 142 -8.46 20.04 -26.00
C PHE A 142 -8.82 20.93 -27.18
N GLU A 143 -9.38 22.13 -26.95
CA GLU A 143 -9.58 23.11 -28.02
C GLU A 143 -8.24 23.53 -28.67
N ARG A 144 -7.19 23.73 -27.86
CA ARG A 144 -5.83 23.97 -28.38
C ARG A 144 -5.28 22.78 -29.15
N LEU A 145 -5.63 21.54 -28.79
CA LEU A 145 -5.21 20.35 -29.53
C LEU A 145 -5.93 20.25 -30.88
N ASP A 146 -7.21 20.59 -30.95
CA ASP A 146 -7.96 20.65 -32.21
C ASP A 146 -7.45 21.77 -33.12
N GLU A 147 -7.09 22.92 -32.56
CA GLU A 147 -6.44 24.02 -33.28
C GLU A 147 -5.04 23.61 -33.80
N LEU A 148 -4.24 22.92 -32.99
CA LEU A 148 -2.96 22.36 -33.39
C LEU A 148 -3.11 21.27 -34.48
N ALA A 149 -4.14 20.43 -34.38
CA ALA A 149 -4.45 19.42 -35.38
C ALA A 149 -4.88 20.04 -36.72
N ALA A 150 -5.68 21.11 -36.67
CA ALA A 150 -6.05 21.90 -37.83
C ALA A 150 -4.81 22.55 -38.48
N GLY A 151 -3.94 23.17 -37.66
CA GLY A 151 -2.68 23.75 -38.13
C GLY A 151 -1.74 22.70 -38.77
N LEU A 152 -1.68 21.48 -38.23
CA LEU A 152 -0.92 20.39 -38.83
C LEU A 152 -1.51 19.93 -40.17
N GLY A 153 -2.84 19.93 -40.30
CA GLY A 153 -3.53 19.66 -41.56
C GLY A 153 -3.19 20.67 -42.64
N GLU A 154 -3.14 21.96 -42.28
CA GLU A 154 -2.75 23.04 -43.18
C GLU A 154 -1.28 22.93 -43.61
N VAL A 155 -0.36 22.68 -42.67
CA VAL A 155 1.07 22.42 -42.97
C VAL A 155 1.23 21.24 -43.93
N ARG A 156 0.47 20.16 -43.72
CA ARG A 156 0.51 18.99 -44.61
C ARG A 156 0.00 19.32 -46.02
N ALA A 157 -1.09 20.08 -46.14
CA ALA A 157 -1.63 20.51 -47.42
C ALA A 157 -0.63 21.41 -48.17
N GLU A 158 0.04 22.31 -47.46
CA GLU A 158 1.04 23.19 -48.05
C GLU A 158 2.30 22.42 -48.49
N ILE A 159 2.76 21.42 -47.71
CA ILE A 159 3.84 20.50 -48.13
C ILE A 159 3.44 19.73 -49.40
N GLN A 160 2.21 19.25 -49.49
CA GLN A 160 1.73 18.52 -50.66
C GLN A 160 1.69 19.41 -51.90
N LYS A 161 1.20 20.65 -51.75
CA LYS A 161 1.23 21.68 -52.78
C LYS A 161 2.66 22.04 -53.21
N LEU A 162 3.61 22.11 -52.28
CA LEU A 162 5.03 22.35 -52.54
C LEU A 162 5.69 21.18 -53.29
N GLN A 163 5.33 19.94 -52.98
CA GLN A 163 5.76 18.75 -53.73
C GLN A 163 5.24 18.78 -55.18
N GLU A 164 4.08 19.38 -55.41
CA GLU A 164 3.47 19.52 -56.73
C GLU A 164 4.04 20.70 -57.53
N THR A 165 4.43 21.82 -56.88
CA THR A 165 4.90 23.03 -57.57
C THR A 165 6.41 23.14 -57.74
N GLY A 166 7.22 22.47 -56.92
CA GLY A 166 8.66 22.28 -57.18
C GLY A 166 9.50 23.55 -57.39
N GLU A 167 9.30 24.61 -56.60
CA GLU A 167 10.11 25.84 -56.64
C GLU A 167 11.21 25.82 -55.56
N GLY A 168 12.47 25.66 -55.99
CA GLY A 168 13.61 25.32 -55.13
C GLY A 168 14.33 26.46 -54.41
N ASP A 169 14.05 27.74 -54.71
CA ASP A 169 14.74 28.87 -54.07
C ASP A 169 14.00 29.44 -52.84
N ASP A 170 12.67 29.27 -52.76
CA ASP A 170 11.86 29.65 -51.59
C ASP A 170 11.94 28.59 -50.47
N LEU A 171 12.49 27.42 -50.79
CA LEU A 171 12.58 26.28 -49.89
C LEU A 171 13.58 26.52 -48.74
N ALA A 172 14.70 27.19 -48.98
CA ALA A 172 15.72 27.43 -47.95
C ALA A 172 15.25 28.43 -46.88
N ALA A 173 14.60 29.52 -47.30
CA ALA A 173 14.03 30.50 -46.37
C ALA A 173 12.91 29.88 -45.51
N ARG A 174 12.08 29.01 -46.10
CA ARG A 174 10.98 28.36 -45.41
C ARG A 174 11.41 27.17 -44.55
N VAL A 175 12.47 26.45 -44.91
CA VAL A 175 13.10 25.44 -44.03
C VAL A 175 13.63 26.11 -42.77
N SER A 176 14.29 27.28 -42.90
CA SER A 176 14.75 28.05 -41.74
C SER A 176 13.59 28.52 -40.85
N ASP A 177 12.44 28.91 -41.43
CA ASP A 177 11.23 29.25 -40.69
C ASP A 177 10.61 28.04 -39.97
N LEU A 178 10.59 26.87 -40.62
CA LEU A 178 10.12 25.61 -40.03
C LEU A 178 11.03 25.14 -38.88
N GLU A 179 12.35 25.26 -39.04
CA GLU A 179 13.32 24.97 -37.99
C GLU A 179 13.12 25.87 -36.77
N GLY A 180 12.84 27.17 -36.98
CA GLY A 180 12.50 28.10 -35.89
C GLY A 180 11.21 27.72 -35.16
N LYS A 181 10.20 27.25 -35.87
CA LYS A 181 8.94 26.75 -35.30
C LYS A 181 9.16 25.44 -34.52
N LEU A 182 10.00 24.54 -35.02
CA LEU A 182 10.35 23.29 -34.33
C LEU A 182 11.18 23.54 -33.06
N ASP A 183 12.12 24.50 -33.05
CA ASP A 183 12.85 24.90 -31.84
C ASP A 183 11.89 25.49 -30.78
N THR A 184 10.93 26.29 -31.23
CA THR A 184 9.90 26.86 -30.35
C THR A 184 9.04 25.76 -29.73
N LEU A 185 8.57 24.79 -30.53
CA LEU A 185 7.81 23.64 -30.03
C LEU A 185 8.64 22.78 -29.09
N ALA A 186 9.91 22.52 -29.40
CA ALA A 186 10.81 21.79 -28.51
C ALA A 186 10.96 22.50 -27.16
N ARG A 187 11.10 23.83 -27.13
CA ARG A 187 11.19 24.61 -25.89
C ARG A 187 9.89 24.55 -25.07
N VAL A 188 8.73 24.58 -25.72
CA VAL A 188 7.42 24.46 -25.05
C VAL A 188 7.23 23.04 -24.51
N VAL A 189 7.59 22.01 -25.27
CA VAL A 189 7.50 20.61 -24.84
C VAL A 189 8.44 20.32 -23.68
N VAL A 190 9.67 20.86 -23.69
CA VAL A 190 10.60 20.75 -22.54
C VAL A 190 10.01 21.45 -21.32
N ARG A 191 9.42 22.64 -21.45
CA ARG A 191 8.75 23.31 -20.34
C ARG A 191 7.54 22.53 -19.82
N LEU A 192 6.73 21.93 -20.68
CA LEU A 192 5.61 21.08 -20.26
C LEU A 192 6.09 19.77 -19.60
N ARG A 193 7.23 19.24 -20.04
CA ARG A 193 7.86 18.06 -19.46
C ARG A 193 8.53 18.35 -18.10
N ASP A 194 9.06 19.54 -17.92
CA ASP A 194 9.59 20.04 -16.65
C ASP A 194 8.49 20.66 -15.75
N ALA A 195 7.24 20.77 -16.22
CA ALA A 195 6.12 21.35 -15.48
C ALA A 195 5.29 20.37 -14.60
N PRO A 196 5.87 19.36 -13.95
CA PRO A 196 5.19 18.78 -12.81
C PRO A 196 6.10 18.64 -11.57
N ASP A 197 6.59 19.74 -10.99
CA ASP A 197 7.21 19.72 -9.65
C ASP A 197 7.15 21.06 -8.86
N ASP A 198 6.92 22.21 -9.50
CA ASP A 198 6.98 23.53 -8.82
C ASP A 198 6.04 23.67 -7.60
N VAL A 199 4.84 23.09 -7.66
CA VAL A 199 3.86 23.16 -6.54
C VAL A 199 4.26 22.24 -5.38
N GLY A 200 4.91 21.10 -5.67
CA GLY A 200 5.41 20.17 -4.66
C GLY A 200 6.59 20.76 -3.89
N ASP A 201 7.50 21.43 -4.60
CA ASP A 201 8.66 22.09 -4.02
C ASP A 201 8.29 23.26 -3.11
N GLU A 202 7.37 24.13 -3.53
CA GLU A 202 6.91 25.25 -2.69
C GLU A 202 6.24 24.74 -1.40
N THR A 203 5.38 23.73 -1.50
CA THR A 203 4.70 23.10 -0.36
C THR A 203 5.70 22.41 0.58
N LEU A 204 6.70 21.71 0.04
CA LEU A 204 7.76 21.09 0.83
C LEU A 204 8.59 22.13 1.58
N MET A 205 8.94 23.25 0.94
CA MET A 205 9.66 24.35 1.58
C MET A 205 8.82 25.01 2.69
N GLU A 206 7.51 25.15 2.49
CA GLU A 206 6.60 25.64 3.52
C GLU A 206 6.57 24.69 4.73
N ILE A 207 6.45 23.39 4.50
CA ILE A 207 6.47 22.36 5.56
C ILE A 207 7.80 22.37 6.31
N LYS A 208 8.95 22.40 5.62
CA LYS A 208 10.28 22.45 6.25
C LYS A 208 10.47 23.74 7.08
N ARG A 209 9.98 24.88 6.59
CA ARG A 209 10.01 26.15 7.33
C ARG A 209 9.09 26.12 8.55
N ALA A 210 7.90 25.53 8.42
CA ALA A 210 6.95 25.33 9.51
C ALA A 210 7.50 24.41 10.60
N ALA A 211 8.24 23.37 10.20
CA ALA A 211 8.94 22.43 11.08
C ALA A 211 10.08 23.11 11.84
N ALA A 212 10.94 23.86 11.13
CA ALA A 212 12.04 24.61 11.74
C ALA A 212 11.56 25.65 12.76
N ARG A 213 10.47 26.38 12.46
CA ARG A 213 9.85 27.32 13.42
C ARG A 213 9.35 26.65 14.70
N ARG A 214 8.95 25.39 14.61
CA ARG A 214 8.40 24.60 15.73
C ARG A 214 9.43 23.70 16.41
N GLY A 215 10.67 23.64 15.90
CA GLY A 215 11.70 22.73 16.40
C GLY A 215 11.32 21.26 16.25
N ALA A 216 10.57 20.91 15.21
CA ALA A 216 10.14 19.54 14.94
C ALA A 216 10.93 18.94 13.78
N ASP A 217 11.66 17.86 14.02
CA ASP A 217 12.38 17.12 12.97
C ASP A 217 11.53 15.98 12.38
N GLU A 218 10.48 15.57 13.08
CA GLU A 218 9.60 14.44 12.73
C GLU A 218 8.13 14.84 12.85
N ALA A 219 7.29 14.25 11.99
CA ALA A 219 5.85 14.38 12.04
C ALA A 219 5.14 13.08 11.65
N ARG A 220 3.92 12.90 12.16
CA ARG A 220 3.10 11.73 11.82
C ARG A 220 2.25 12.01 10.59
N CYS A 221 2.31 11.12 9.60
CA CYS A 221 1.40 11.15 8.45
C CYS A 221 -0.04 10.92 8.91
N GLU A 222 -0.97 11.78 8.52
CA GLU A 222 -2.39 11.61 8.82
C GLU A 222 -3.00 10.38 8.14
N SER A 223 -2.61 10.10 6.90
CA SER A 223 -3.20 9.03 6.09
C SER A 223 -2.87 7.62 6.59
N CYS A 224 -1.61 7.38 6.95
CA CYS A 224 -1.14 6.04 7.35
C CYS A 224 -0.65 5.94 8.80
N GLY A 225 -0.50 7.05 9.52
CA GLY A 225 -0.06 7.07 10.92
C GLY A 225 1.44 6.87 11.12
N GLU A 226 2.23 6.70 10.06
CA GLU A 226 3.67 6.48 10.14
C GLU A 226 4.43 7.78 10.46
N THR A 227 5.56 7.67 11.14
CA THR A 227 6.42 8.80 11.48
C THR A 227 7.39 9.09 10.34
N VAL A 228 7.47 10.35 9.94
CA VAL A 228 8.25 10.82 8.78
C VAL A 228 9.21 11.90 9.21
N SER A 229 10.50 11.74 8.86
CA SER A 229 11.53 12.76 9.10
C SER A 229 11.40 13.89 8.08
N ILE A 230 10.99 15.07 8.53
CA ILE A 230 10.66 16.21 7.67
C ILE A 230 11.90 16.73 6.92
N GLY A 231 13.06 16.72 7.56
CA GLY A 231 14.32 17.17 6.97
C GLY A 231 14.82 16.32 5.81
N LEU A 232 14.40 15.04 5.74
CA LEU A 232 14.84 14.07 4.72
C LEU A 232 13.82 13.88 3.59
N LEU A 233 12.68 14.58 3.65
CA LEU A 233 11.68 14.50 2.60
C LEU A 233 12.24 15.03 1.27
N PRO A 234 12.27 14.20 0.21
CA PRO A 234 12.67 14.64 -1.12
C PRO A 234 11.56 15.47 -1.78
N GLU A 235 10.30 15.15 -1.50
CA GLU A 235 9.09 15.73 -2.10
C GLU A 235 8.02 15.95 -1.01
N ALA A 236 6.97 16.71 -1.31
CA ALA A 236 5.84 16.94 -0.40
C ALA A 236 4.87 15.74 -0.35
N GLU A 237 5.38 14.52 -0.17
CA GLU A 237 4.57 13.30 -0.06
C GLU A 237 5.13 12.29 0.96
N CYS A 238 4.24 11.41 1.44
CA CYS A 238 4.62 10.40 2.41
C CYS A 238 5.42 9.26 1.76
N PRO A 239 6.65 8.93 2.22
CA PRO A 239 7.45 7.85 1.63
C PRO A 239 6.85 6.44 1.85
N HIS A 240 5.86 6.31 2.74
CA HIS A 240 5.24 5.03 3.08
C HIS A 240 3.96 4.76 2.29
N CYS A 241 3.08 5.78 2.16
CA CYS A 241 1.77 5.62 1.52
C CYS A 241 1.56 6.53 0.30
N ARG A 242 2.55 7.35 -0.07
CA ARG A 242 2.53 8.28 -1.22
C ARG A 242 1.36 9.26 -1.21
N SER A 243 0.85 9.55 -0.02
CA SER A 243 -0.16 10.59 0.16
C SER A 243 0.53 11.95 0.10
N PRO A 244 0.06 12.89 -0.74
CA PRO A 244 0.62 14.24 -0.79
C PRO A 244 0.32 14.99 0.51
N PHE A 245 1.24 15.87 0.89
CA PHE A 245 1.11 16.75 2.04
C PHE A 245 0.62 18.14 1.60
N GLY A 246 -0.33 18.70 2.34
CA GLY A 246 -0.81 20.07 2.20
C GLY A 246 -0.32 21.02 3.28
N GLY A 247 0.35 20.50 4.32
CA GLY A 247 0.88 21.31 5.41
C GLY A 247 1.27 20.52 6.65
N LEU A 248 1.71 21.27 7.68
CA LEU A 248 2.10 20.76 8.99
C LEU A 248 1.21 21.40 10.07
N VAL A 249 0.48 20.59 10.81
CA VAL A 249 -0.40 21.04 11.91
C VAL A 249 0.10 20.54 13.26
N GLU A 250 -0.30 21.21 14.34
CA GLU A 250 0.03 20.79 15.69
C GLU A 250 -0.72 19.51 16.07
N GLY A 251 -0.07 18.63 16.84
CA GLY A 251 -0.72 17.45 17.37
C GLY A 251 -1.77 17.84 18.43
N SER A 252 -2.91 17.15 18.44
CA SER A 252 -4.03 17.40 19.37
C SER A 252 -3.78 16.92 20.82
N GLY A 253 -2.56 17.07 21.34
CA GLY A 253 -2.16 16.60 22.67
C GLY A 253 -2.25 17.67 23.74
N GLY A 254 -2.85 17.34 24.90
CA GLY A 254 -2.82 18.14 26.12
C GLY A 254 -1.41 18.28 26.71
N VAL A 255 -1.29 18.49 28.04
CA VAL A 255 -0.05 18.89 28.78
C VAL A 255 1.24 18.05 28.56
N PHE A 256 1.20 17.00 27.74
CA PHE A 256 2.35 16.33 27.14
C PHE A 256 2.18 16.38 25.62
N GLY A 257 2.86 17.33 24.96
CA GLY A 257 2.65 17.63 23.54
C GLY A 257 2.88 16.42 22.63
N SER A 258 1.95 16.19 21.70
CA SER A 258 2.09 15.18 20.64
C SER A 258 2.96 15.71 19.51
N PRO A 259 3.67 14.84 18.76
CA PRO A 259 4.39 15.26 17.57
C PRO A 259 3.42 15.89 16.55
N PRO A 260 3.88 16.86 15.74
CA PRO A 260 3.05 17.49 14.72
C PRO A 260 2.60 16.47 13.68
N ARG A 261 1.55 16.80 12.94
CA ARG A 261 0.96 15.94 11.91
C ARG A 261 1.12 16.55 10.52
N LEU A 262 1.43 15.70 9.56
CA LEU A 262 1.42 16.03 8.14
C LEU A 262 0.04 15.67 7.59
N VAL A 263 -0.64 16.67 7.02
CA VAL A 263 -2.05 16.59 6.59
C VAL A 263 -2.16 16.68 5.07
N GLY A 264 -3.30 16.30 4.50
CA GLY A 264 -3.51 16.27 3.05
C GLY A 264 -3.72 17.65 2.41
N PRO A 265 -3.66 17.73 1.07
CA PRO A 265 -3.97 18.96 0.33
C PRO A 265 -5.43 19.38 0.57
N GLY A 266 -5.62 20.64 1.00
CA GLY A 266 -6.92 21.21 1.40
C GLY A 266 -7.00 21.52 2.89
N GLU A 267 -6.18 20.87 3.72
CA GLU A 267 -6.06 21.14 5.15
C GLU A 267 -4.82 21.99 5.38
N ARG A 268 -4.83 23.24 4.91
CA ARG A 268 -3.69 24.13 5.16
C ARG A 268 -3.60 24.40 6.66
N GLY A 269 -2.45 24.05 7.25
CA GLY A 269 -2.05 24.44 8.61
C GLY A 269 -1.80 25.94 8.67
N GLY A 270 -2.84 26.73 8.44
CA GLY A 270 -2.82 28.18 8.51
C GLY A 270 -2.41 28.56 9.91
N THR A 271 -1.15 28.94 10.06
CA THR A 271 -0.73 29.71 11.22
C THR A 271 -1.11 31.14 10.86
N GLU A 272 -2.18 31.67 11.42
CA GLU A 272 -2.41 33.11 11.43
C GLU A 272 -1.10 33.79 11.87
N PRO A 273 -0.59 34.79 11.14
CA PRO A 273 0.52 35.55 11.63
C PRO A 273 0.04 36.30 12.88
N ASP A 274 0.54 35.90 14.05
CA ASP A 274 0.42 36.68 15.27
C ASP A 274 0.98 38.07 14.99
N GLY A 275 0.09 39.05 15.00
CA GLY A 275 0.40 40.46 14.80
C GLY A 275 1.19 41.00 15.98
N GLY A 276 2.46 40.62 16.06
CA GLY A 276 3.46 41.29 16.87
C GLY A 276 3.71 42.67 16.27
N ALA A 277 3.06 43.69 16.83
CA ALA A 277 3.36 45.09 16.58
C ALA A 277 4.86 45.33 16.78
N VAL A 278 5.58 45.52 15.67
CA VAL A 278 6.91 46.14 15.70
C VAL A 278 6.69 47.64 15.74
N ASP A 279 7.08 48.21 16.87
CA ASP A 279 7.04 49.62 17.23
C ASP A 279 7.84 50.48 16.23
N ASP A 280 7.20 51.55 15.75
CA ASP A 280 7.72 52.60 14.89
C ASP A 280 8.97 53.29 15.48
N GLY A 281 10.15 52.86 15.05
CA GLY A 281 11.40 53.58 15.23
C GLY A 281 11.69 54.54 14.08
N GLY A 282 11.07 55.71 14.09
CA GLY A 282 11.28 56.76 13.09
C GLY A 282 12.73 57.31 13.05
N VAL A 283 13.32 57.29 11.85
CA VAL A 283 14.32 58.25 11.37
C VAL A 283 13.90 58.54 9.92
N GLY A 284 13.50 59.75 9.54
CA GLY A 284 14.31 60.97 9.59
C GLY A 284 14.87 61.19 8.18
N SER A 285 14.23 62.12 7.46
CA SER A 285 14.35 62.52 6.05
C SER A 285 15.73 62.60 5.37
N GLU A 286 15.63 62.81 4.05
CA GLU A 286 16.61 63.34 3.07
C GLU A 286 17.13 62.22 2.16
N LEU A 287 16.72 62.13 0.88
CA LEU A 287 17.05 63.10 -0.17
C LEU A 287 16.02 63.07 -1.31
N SER A 288 15.63 64.26 -1.73
CA SER A 288 15.01 64.54 -3.02
C SER A 288 16.09 64.59 -4.12
N ASP A 289 15.62 64.59 -5.37
CA ASP A 289 16.25 65.16 -6.58
C ASP A 289 16.75 64.16 -7.65
N LEU A 290 16.60 64.60 -8.91
CA LEU A 290 16.82 63.94 -10.22
C LEU A 290 15.65 63.04 -10.70
N GLY A 291 14.89 63.36 -11.73
CA GLY A 291 14.99 64.39 -12.77
C GLY A 291 14.33 63.81 -14.03
N THR A 292 13.19 64.37 -14.43
CA THR A 292 12.50 64.10 -15.70
C THR A 292 13.35 64.58 -16.89
N ASP A 293 13.59 63.71 -17.85
CA ASP A 293 14.11 64.07 -19.18
C ASP A 293 13.04 63.74 -20.23
N GLU A 294 12.48 64.80 -20.80
CA GLU A 294 11.70 64.80 -22.03
C GLU A 294 12.62 65.26 -23.17
N GLY A 295 12.63 64.53 -24.29
CA GLY A 295 13.15 65.10 -25.54
C GLY A 295 13.27 64.16 -26.73
N SER A 296 12.33 64.33 -27.69
CA SER A 296 12.56 64.41 -29.17
C SER A 296 13.21 63.21 -29.90
N GLY A 297 12.75 62.68 -31.04
CA GLY A 297 11.71 63.05 -32.02
C GLY A 297 12.07 62.41 -33.39
N VAL A 298 11.04 62.18 -34.24
CA VAL A 298 11.00 61.99 -35.72
C VAL A 298 11.80 60.80 -36.34
N ASP A 299 11.30 59.99 -37.27
CA ASP A 299 10.63 60.29 -38.56
C ASP A 299 9.92 59.02 -39.14
N PRO A 300 8.79 59.14 -39.87
CA PRO A 300 8.16 58.05 -40.64
C PRO A 300 8.40 58.22 -42.16
N GLY A 301 9.09 57.26 -42.80
CA GLY A 301 9.06 57.10 -44.27
C GLY A 301 8.16 55.93 -44.63
N GLY A 302 7.32 55.93 -45.66
CA GLY A 302 7.13 56.84 -46.78
C GLY A 302 6.47 55.99 -47.88
N GLY A 303 5.25 56.35 -48.29
CA GLY A 303 4.48 55.65 -49.31
C GLY A 303 5.09 55.76 -50.70
N GLY A 304 4.78 54.77 -51.53
CA GLY A 304 5.05 54.77 -52.96
C GLY A 304 3.86 54.18 -53.70
N ASP A 305 2.94 55.04 -54.10
CA ASP A 305 1.89 54.76 -55.07
C ASP A 305 2.50 54.55 -56.46
N GLY A 306 2.03 53.50 -57.15
CA GLY A 306 2.32 53.25 -58.55
C GLY A 306 1.10 52.64 -59.24
N ALA A 307 0.26 53.50 -59.81
CA ALA A 307 -0.87 53.13 -60.65
C ALA A 307 -0.47 52.99 -62.13
N VAL A 308 -1.38 52.40 -62.92
CA VAL A 308 -1.47 52.35 -64.41
C VAL A 308 -0.67 51.19 -65.06
N SER A 309 -1.15 50.44 -66.06
CA SER A 309 -2.26 50.61 -67.00
C SER A 309 -2.70 49.24 -67.56
N THR A 310 -3.98 49.15 -67.92
CA THR A 310 -4.55 48.18 -68.86
C THR A 310 -3.96 48.34 -70.26
N ASP A 311 -3.71 47.25 -70.98
CA ASP A 311 -3.98 47.14 -72.42
C ASP A 311 -4.03 45.66 -72.85
N GLY A 312 -5.03 45.29 -73.64
CA GLY A 312 -5.23 43.94 -74.18
C GLY A 312 -4.70 43.80 -75.61
N GLY A 313 -4.66 42.57 -76.12
CA GLY A 313 -4.54 42.33 -77.56
C GLY A 313 -3.89 41.01 -77.99
N ASP A 314 -4.74 40.06 -78.37
CA ASP A 314 -4.67 39.21 -79.57
C ASP A 314 -3.30 38.67 -80.07
N ARG A 315 -3.10 37.35 -79.97
CA ARG A 315 -3.04 36.38 -81.09
C ARG A 315 -2.70 34.97 -80.62
#